data_AF-A0A9C8W0D4-F1
#
_entry.id   AF-A0A9C8W0D4-F1
#
_cell.length_a   1.000
_cell.length_b   1.000
_cell.length_c   1.000
_cell.angle_alpha   90.00
_cell.angle_beta   90.00
_cell.angle_gamma   90.00
#
_symmetry.space_group_name_H-M   'P 1'
#
loop_
_entity.id
_entity.type
_entity.pdbx_description
1 polymer ?
#
loop_
_entity_poly.entity_id
_entity_poly.type
_entity_poly.pdbx_seq_one_letter_code
_entity_poly.pdbx_strand_id
1 'polypeptide(L)'
;MGKVIKLFRRERKKKNDSDRGSADRRDHDFTGLLKQAVSDARVCGDQAPDTGEEIALLDEKAVDFFRKRIHYILIKEKILEPDLFRCTLHISQVMADMVHDVPASYFASDYLVASQEDTRQLLRGGDLCCMICIFFEEWANRRAMRLADYEQMGMQLYLRHYAATRRSIGHCMAHHFRDVVAISRECLQDM
;
A
#
# COMPACT_ATOMS: atom_id res chain seq x y z
N MET A 1 -2.38 17.68 17.11
CA MET A 1 -2.22 17.75 15.63
C MET A 1 -0.81 18.18 15.15
N GLY A 2 0.21 18.37 16.01
CA GLY A 2 1.49 18.99 15.60
C GLY A 2 2.74 18.08 15.57
N LYS A 3 2.61 16.76 15.74
CA LYS A 3 3.77 15.82 15.75
C LYS A 3 4.02 15.15 14.40
N VAL A 4 2.98 14.75 13.66
CA VAL A 4 3.10 14.12 12.33
C VAL A 4 3.74 15.08 11.31
N ILE A 5 3.41 16.39 11.37
CA ILE A 5 4.00 17.42 10.51
C ILE A 5 5.51 17.65 10.79
N LYS A 6 6.02 17.30 11.98
CA LYS A 6 7.43 17.52 12.33
C LYS A 6 8.39 16.46 11.77
N LEU A 7 7.90 15.27 11.39
CA LEU A 7 8.71 14.26 10.70
C LEU A 7 9.13 14.74 9.30
N PHE A 8 8.28 15.48 8.60
CA PHE A 8 8.51 15.94 7.22
C PHE A 8 9.59 17.02 7.03
N ARG A 9 10.08 17.68 8.09
CA ARG A 9 11.11 18.74 7.96
C ARG A 9 12.55 18.27 8.12
N ARG A 10 12.79 17.03 8.58
CA ARG A 10 14.16 16.54 8.85
C ARG A 10 14.82 15.82 7.67
N GLU A 11 14.07 15.31 6.71
CA GLU A 11 14.63 14.50 5.61
C GLU A 11 15.16 15.29 4.41
N ARG A 12 14.80 16.57 4.25
CA ARG A 12 15.28 17.39 3.12
C ARG A 12 16.75 17.80 3.16
N LYS A 13 17.56 17.37 4.15
CA LYS A 13 18.91 17.90 4.35
C LYS A 13 20.07 16.92 4.19
N LYS A 14 19.84 15.67 3.78
CA LYS A 14 20.93 14.71 3.54
C LYS A 14 20.66 13.78 2.35
N LYS A 15 21.08 14.20 1.15
CA LYS A 15 21.76 13.37 0.15
C LYS A 15 21.93 14.17 -1.15
N ASN A 16 22.99 14.98 -1.18
CA ASN A 16 23.80 15.10 -2.38
C ASN A 16 25.00 14.20 -2.11
N ASP A 17 25.12 13.10 -2.84
CA ASP A 17 26.37 12.75 -3.50
C ASP A 17 26.17 11.49 -4.37
N SER A 18 26.54 11.67 -5.62
CA SER A 18 27.04 10.72 -6.62
C SER A 18 27.34 9.30 -6.13
N ASP A 19 26.76 8.28 -6.78
CA ASP A 19 27.61 7.38 -7.56
C ASP A 19 26.87 6.61 -8.66
N ARG A 20 27.53 6.50 -9.82
CA ARG A 20 27.10 5.74 -11.01
C ARG A 20 27.64 4.33 -10.88
N GLY A 21 26.81 3.30 -11.07
CA GLY A 21 27.31 1.93 -11.16
C GLY A 21 26.26 0.89 -11.52
N SER A 22 26.40 0.35 -12.74
CA SER A 22 25.96 -0.97 -13.22
C SER A 22 24.51 -1.40 -12.98
N ALA A 23 23.76 -1.45 -14.08
CA ALA A 23 22.50 -2.15 -14.25
C ALA A 23 22.66 -3.64 -13.88
N ASP A 24 22.26 -3.99 -12.66
CA ASP A 24 22.06 -5.37 -12.26
C ASP A 24 20.60 -5.75 -12.56
N ARG A 25 20.43 -6.61 -13.56
CA ARG A 25 19.15 -7.22 -13.96
C ARG A 25 18.74 -8.30 -12.96
N ARG A 26 18.55 -7.90 -11.70
CA ARG A 26 17.73 -8.66 -10.75
C ARG A 26 16.38 -8.00 -10.72
N ASP A 27 15.54 -8.42 -11.65
CA ASP A 27 14.12 -8.07 -11.68
C ASP A 27 13.55 -8.32 -10.28
N HIS A 28 13.14 -7.22 -9.67
CA HIS A 28 12.59 -7.14 -8.33
C HIS A 28 11.27 -7.91 -8.30
N ASP A 29 11.33 -9.16 -7.87
CA ASP A 29 10.17 -9.98 -7.55
C ASP A 29 9.42 -9.31 -6.38
N PHE A 30 8.42 -8.48 -6.70
CA PHE A 30 7.51 -7.81 -5.77
C PHE A 30 6.88 -8.80 -4.79
N THR A 31 6.48 -9.95 -5.31
CA THR A 31 5.97 -11.07 -4.53
C THR A 31 7.07 -11.65 -3.64
N GLY A 32 8.31 -11.70 -4.12
CA GLY A 32 9.50 -12.10 -3.34
C GLY A 32 9.77 -11.19 -2.14
N LEU A 33 9.73 -9.86 -2.32
CA LEU A 33 9.93 -8.90 -1.23
C LEU A 33 8.82 -8.96 -0.17
N LEU A 34 7.56 -9.10 -0.61
CA LEU A 34 6.42 -9.28 0.28
C LEU A 34 6.48 -10.63 1.02
N LYS A 35 6.79 -11.73 0.32
CA LYS A 35 6.98 -13.06 0.92
C LYS A 35 8.11 -13.05 1.94
N GLN A 36 9.21 -12.35 1.65
CA GLN A 36 10.32 -12.21 2.58
C GLN A 36 9.90 -11.44 3.83
N ALA A 37 9.21 -10.31 3.69
CA ALA A 37 8.68 -9.55 4.81
C ALA A 37 7.73 -10.39 5.69
N VAL A 38 6.81 -11.16 5.09
CA VAL A 38 5.92 -12.08 5.82
C VAL A 38 6.69 -13.25 6.45
N SER A 39 7.75 -13.75 5.81
CA SER A 39 8.58 -14.84 6.33
C SER A 39 9.47 -14.40 7.49
N ASP A 40 10.02 -13.19 7.44
CA ASP A 40 10.82 -12.62 8.52
C ASP A 40 9.95 -12.38 9.78
N ALA A 41 8.67 -12.05 9.59
CA ALA A 41 7.68 -11.99 10.66
C ALA A 41 7.33 -13.37 11.27
N ARG A 42 7.60 -14.50 10.59
CA ARG A 42 7.39 -15.87 11.11
C ARG A 42 8.48 -16.31 12.10
N VAL A 43 9.62 -15.63 12.22
CA VAL A 43 10.71 -16.02 13.14
C VAL A 43 10.29 -15.91 14.63
N CYS A 44 9.10 -15.37 14.93
CA CYS A 44 8.49 -15.41 16.27
C CYS A 44 7.49 -16.55 16.54
N GLY A 45 7.32 -17.53 15.64
CA GLY A 45 6.39 -18.65 15.88
C GLY A 45 6.74 -19.92 15.11
N ASP A 46 7.25 -20.91 15.84
CA ASP A 46 7.62 -22.23 15.34
C ASP A 46 6.48 -22.97 14.59
N GLN A 47 6.92 -23.78 13.62
CA GLN A 47 6.24 -24.86 12.86
C GLN A 47 5.64 -24.51 11.49
N ALA A 48 6.18 -25.16 10.47
CA ALA A 48 5.73 -25.14 9.08
C ALA A 48 5.06 -26.47 8.69
N PRO A 49 3.87 -26.44 8.07
CA PRO A 49 3.38 -27.53 7.22
C PRO A 49 3.00 -27.08 5.79
N ASP A 50 2.62 -28.07 4.98
CA ASP A 50 2.81 -28.23 3.52
C ASP A 50 1.96 -27.35 2.56
N THR A 51 2.45 -27.30 1.31
CA THR A 51 2.38 -26.29 0.24
C THR A 51 1.03 -25.96 -0.44
N GLY A 52 -0.12 -26.31 0.15
CA GLY A 52 -1.45 -25.97 -0.40
C GLY A 52 -2.35 -25.23 0.60
N GLU A 53 -2.41 -25.71 1.84
CA GLU A 53 -3.02 -24.99 2.96
C GLU A 53 -2.19 -23.77 3.37
N GLU A 54 -0.90 -23.75 3.02
CA GLU A 54 0.00 -22.65 3.33
C GLU A 54 -0.46 -21.33 2.72
N ILE A 55 -1.05 -21.31 1.52
CA ILE A 55 -1.46 -20.07 0.83
C ILE A 55 -2.70 -19.44 1.47
N ALA A 56 -3.70 -20.24 1.85
CA ALA A 56 -4.90 -19.73 2.53
C ALA A 56 -4.60 -19.35 4.00
N LEU A 57 -3.76 -20.11 4.70
CA LEU A 57 -3.26 -19.72 6.03
C LEU A 57 -2.32 -18.52 5.96
N LEU A 58 -1.57 -18.33 4.88
CA LEU A 58 -0.74 -17.15 4.65
C LEU A 58 -1.60 -15.91 4.44
N ASP A 59 -2.73 -16.03 3.73
CA ASP A 59 -3.63 -14.92 3.46
C ASP A 59 -4.30 -14.41 4.74
N GLU A 60 -4.98 -15.28 5.50
CA GLU A 60 -5.59 -14.89 6.78
C GLU A 60 -4.55 -14.36 7.77
N LYS A 61 -3.35 -14.96 7.82
CA LYS A 61 -2.27 -14.51 8.71
C LYS A 61 -1.60 -13.21 8.25
N ALA A 62 -1.50 -12.96 6.95
CA ALA A 62 -0.93 -11.72 6.39
C ALA A 62 -1.89 -10.55 6.60
N VAL A 63 -3.19 -10.73 6.35
CA VAL A 63 -4.23 -9.76 6.70
C VAL A 63 -4.17 -9.46 8.19
N ASP A 64 -4.14 -10.49 9.04
CA ASP A 64 -4.05 -10.32 10.49
C ASP A 64 -2.78 -9.61 10.92
N PHE A 65 -1.64 -9.89 10.29
CA PHE A 65 -0.36 -9.24 10.56
C PHE A 65 -0.44 -7.74 10.26
N PHE A 66 -0.79 -7.37 9.02
CA PHE A 66 -0.89 -5.96 8.63
C PHE A 66 -1.95 -5.22 9.46
N ARG A 67 -3.11 -5.85 9.68
CA ARG A 67 -4.17 -5.29 10.52
C ARG A 67 -3.71 -5.06 11.96
N LYS A 68 -3.11 -6.06 12.63
CA LYS A 68 -2.63 -5.91 14.01
C LYS A 68 -1.58 -4.82 14.10
N ARG A 69 -0.66 -4.75 13.14
CA ARG A 69 0.43 -3.77 13.14
C ARG A 69 -0.07 -2.35 12.89
N ILE A 70 -0.92 -2.16 11.88
CA ILE A 70 -1.52 -0.86 11.58
C ILE A 70 -2.40 -0.40 12.76
N HIS A 71 -3.21 -1.29 13.34
CA HIS A 71 -4.00 -0.95 14.54
C HIS A 71 -3.13 -0.57 15.73
N TYR A 72 -2.01 -1.27 15.93
CA TYR A 72 -1.05 -0.91 16.97
C TYR A 72 -0.51 0.52 16.77
N ILE A 73 -0.17 0.91 15.54
CA ILE A 73 0.27 2.27 15.20
C ILE A 73 -0.84 3.28 15.50
N LEU A 74 -2.08 3.02 15.05
CA LEU A 74 -3.22 3.90 15.32
C LEU A 74 -3.43 4.12 16.83
N ILE A 75 -3.37 3.06 17.63
CA ILE A 75 -3.53 3.14 19.09
C ILE A 75 -2.36 3.88 19.75
N LYS A 76 -1.13 3.56 19.36
CA LYS A 76 0.11 4.18 19.88
C LYS A 76 0.11 5.69 19.62
N GLU A 77 -0.30 6.11 18.43
CA GLU A 77 -0.38 7.52 18.03
C GLU A 77 -1.69 8.21 18.45
N LYS A 78 -2.60 7.49 19.14
CA LYS A 78 -3.90 7.99 19.61
C LYS A 78 -4.79 8.53 18.49
N ILE A 79 -4.75 7.90 17.33
CA ILE A 79 -5.58 8.24 16.18
C ILE A 79 -6.89 7.47 16.29
N LEU A 80 -7.96 8.19 16.65
CA LEU A 80 -9.30 7.63 16.90
C LEU A 80 -10.30 8.14 15.85
N GLU A 81 -9.94 8.02 14.58
CA GLU A 81 -10.79 8.43 13.46
C GLU A 81 -11.43 7.19 12.78
N PRO A 82 -12.76 7.01 12.85
CA PRO A 82 -13.42 5.80 12.37
C PRO A 82 -13.25 5.54 10.87
N ASP A 83 -13.22 6.59 10.06
CA ASP A 83 -13.07 6.46 8.61
C ASP A 83 -11.64 6.05 8.24
N LEU A 84 -10.65 6.58 8.95
CA LEU A 84 -9.27 6.12 8.81
C LEU A 84 -9.12 4.65 9.23
N PHE A 85 -9.78 4.23 10.31
CA PHE A 85 -9.79 2.83 10.73
C PHE A 85 -10.37 1.90 9.63
N ARG A 86 -11.48 2.31 9.00
CA ARG A 86 -12.05 1.58 7.85
C ARG A 86 -11.09 1.51 6.67
N CYS A 87 -10.41 2.62 6.37
CA CYS A 87 -9.40 2.66 5.31
C CYS A 87 -8.24 1.70 5.61
N THR A 88 -7.79 1.65 6.88
CA THR A 88 -6.71 0.74 7.27
C THR A 88 -7.10 -0.72 7.20
N LEU A 89 -8.35 -1.08 7.51
CA LEU A 89 -8.83 -2.44 7.31
C LEU A 89 -8.84 -2.82 5.82
N HIS A 90 -9.31 -1.91 4.96
CA HIS A 90 -9.31 -2.10 3.52
C HIS A 90 -7.89 -2.27 2.97
N ILE A 91 -6.96 -1.37 3.32
CA ILE A 91 -5.60 -1.45 2.78
C ILE A 91 -4.85 -2.67 3.30
N SER A 92 -5.09 -3.13 4.55
CA SER A 92 -4.49 -4.37 5.05
C SER A 92 -4.90 -5.57 4.20
N GLN A 93 -6.17 -5.62 3.78
CA GLN A 93 -6.65 -6.67 2.87
C GLN A 93 -5.97 -6.53 1.51
N VAL A 94 -5.97 -5.33 0.91
CA VAL A 94 -5.31 -5.09 -0.38
C VAL A 94 -3.82 -5.48 -0.35
N MET A 95 -3.11 -5.15 0.74
CA MET A 95 -1.70 -5.50 0.93
C MET A 95 -1.50 -7.00 0.99
N ALA A 96 -2.38 -7.74 1.67
CA ALA A 96 -2.35 -9.20 1.73
C ALA A 96 -2.69 -9.82 0.37
N ASP A 97 -3.75 -9.34 -0.30
CA ASP A 97 -4.17 -9.81 -1.63
C ASP A 97 -3.02 -9.66 -2.63
N MET A 98 -2.29 -8.53 -2.60
CA MET A 98 -1.15 -8.29 -3.49
C MET A 98 0.06 -9.22 -3.26
N VAL A 99 0.14 -9.93 -2.13
CA VAL A 99 1.14 -10.99 -1.96
C VAL A 99 0.91 -12.13 -2.96
N HIS A 100 -0.35 -12.36 -3.33
CA HIS A 100 -0.79 -13.50 -4.13
C HIS A 100 -1.21 -13.11 -5.54
N ASP A 101 -1.88 -11.98 -5.69
CA ASP A 101 -2.44 -11.51 -6.95
C ASP A 101 -1.57 -10.42 -7.58
N VAL A 102 -1.00 -10.76 -8.74
CA VAL A 102 -0.33 -9.78 -9.60
C VAL A 102 -1.39 -8.88 -10.22
N PRO A 103 -1.27 -7.54 -10.10
CA PRO A 103 -2.24 -6.64 -10.70
C PRO A 103 -2.25 -6.80 -12.23
N ALA A 104 -3.45 -6.76 -12.82
CA ALA A 104 -3.63 -6.90 -14.26
C ALA A 104 -2.86 -5.83 -15.07
N SER A 105 -2.67 -4.64 -14.49
CA SER A 105 -1.79 -3.61 -15.05
C SER A 105 -1.09 -2.84 -13.92
N TYR A 106 0.09 -2.31 -14.20
CA TYR A 106 0.80 -1.37 -13.33
C TYR A 106 0.55 0.10 -13.73
N PHE A 107 -0.38 0.34 -14.65
CA PHE A 107 -0.78 1.68 -15.08
C PHE A 107 -2.20 1.97 -14.59
N ALA A 108 -2.32 2.92 -13.65
CA ALA A 108 -3.61 3.31 -13.09
C ALA A 108 -4.60 3.89 -14.12
N SER A 109 -4.10 4.42 -15.25
CA SER A 109 -4.91 4.84 -16.39
C SER A 109 -5.72 3.70 -17.01
N ASP A 110 -5.17 2.48 -17.01
CA ASP A 110 -5.83 1.34 -17.66
C ASP A 110 -7.10 0.95 -16.89
N TYR A 111 -7.06 1.05 -15.57
CA TYR A 111 -8.21 0.86 -14.70
C TYR A 111 -9.27 1.94 -14.88
N LEU A 112 -8.85 3.17 -15.21
CA LEU A 112 -9.78 4.23 -15.56
C LEU A 112 -10.50 3.94 -16.88
N VAL A 113 -9.79 3.45 -17.90
CA VAL A 113 -10.39 3.06 -19.18
C VAL A 113 -11.32 1.86 -19.00
N ALA A 114 -10.85 0.81 -18.33
CA ALA A 114 -11.64 -0.40 -18.05
C ALA A 114 -12.89 -0.12 -17.19
N SER A 115 -12.91 1.01 -16.44
CA SER A 115 -14.07 1.39 -15.65
C SER A 115 -15.32 1.77 -16.45
N GLN A 116 -15.17 2.00 -17.76
CA GLN A 116 -16.31 2.23 -18.64
C GLN A 116 -17.22 0.99 -18.73
N GLU A 117 -16.65 -0.20 -18.57
CA GLU A 117 -17.37 -1.48 -18.60
C GLU A 117 -17.65 -2.00 -17.18
N ASP A 118 -16.69 -1.83 -16.25
CA ASP A 118 -16.82 -2.30 -14.87
C ASP A 118 -16.34 -1.24 -13.85
N THR A 119 -17.30 -0.64 -13.14
CA THR A 119 -17.01 0.38 -12.11
C THR A 119 -16.16 -0.10 -10.94
N ARG A 120 -15.99 -1.42 -10.75
CA ARG A 120 -15.08 -1.99 -9.74
C ARG A 120 -13.61 -1.72 -10.10
N GLN A 121 -13.30 -1.51 -11.37
CA GLN A 121 -11.94 -1.16 -11.82
C GLN A 121 -11.46 0.16 -11.22
N LEU A 122 -12.37 1.11 -10.92
CA LEU A 122 -12.00 2.35 -10.24
C LEU A 122 -11.42 2.10 -8.85
N LEU A 123 -12.00 1.16 -8.09
CA LEU A 123 -11.50 0.80 -6.77
C LEU A 123 -10.12 0.16 -6.90
N ARG A 124 -9.97 -0.83 -7.79
CA ARG A 124 -8.70 -1.52 -8.05
C ARG A 124 -7.59 -0.57 -8.52
N GLY A 125 -7.92 0.41 -9.35
CA GLY A 125 -6.98 1.44 -9.77
C GLY A 125 -6.55 2.36 -8.63
N GLY A 126 -7.49 2.71 -7.73
CA GLY A 126 -7.18 3.43 -6.50
C GLY A 126 -6.26 2.64 -5.57
N ASP A 127 -6.56 1.35 -5.38
CA ASP A 127 -5.78 0.40 -4.59
C ASP A 127 -4.35 0.28 -5.13
N LEU A 128 -4.20 0.12 -6.45
CA LEU A 128 -2.90 0.10 -7.12
C LEU A 128 -2.11 1.39 -6.88
N CYS A 129 -2.73 2.56 -7.03
CA CYS A 129 -2.07 3.84 -6.74
C CYS A 129 -1.58 3.90 -5.29
N CYS A 130 -2.41 3.46 -4.34
CA CYS A 130 -2.05 3.42 -2.92
C CYS A 130 -0.83 2.53 -2.70
N MET A 131 -0.83 1.33 -3.29
CA MET A 131 0.25 0.36 -3.16
C MET A 131 1.55 0.84 -3.82
N ILE A 132 1.48 1.50 -4.98
CA ILE A 132 2.64 2.17 -5.58
C ILE A 132 3.20 3.22 -4.62
N CYS A 133 2.34 4.00 -3.95
CA CYS A 133 2.79 5.01 -3.00
C CYS A 133 3.40 4.42 -1.72
N ILE A 134 2.93 3.25 -1.27
CA ILE A 134 3.45 2.56 -0.09
C ILE A 134 4.83 1.95 -0.37
N PHE A 135 4.98 1.19 -1.45
CA PHE A 135 6.16 0.36 -1.69
C PHE A 135 7.23 1.01 -2.57
N PHE A 136 6.84 1.94 -3.44
CA PHE A 136 7.67 2.32 -4.58
C PHE A 136 7.90 3.83 -4.73
N GLU A 137 8.30 4.49 -3.63
CA GLU A 137 8.80 5.87 -3.68
C GLU A 137 9.94 6.03 -4.71
N GLU A 138 10.76 4.99 -4.91
CA GLU A 138 11.83 5.00 -5.90
C GLU A 138 11.37 4.70 -7.35
N TRP A 139 10.25 4.00 -7.58
CA TRP A 139 9.76 3.78 -8.95
C TRP A 139 9.19 5.04 -9.59
N ALA A 140 8.70 5.98 -8.79
CA ALA A 140 8.31 7.30 -9.27
C ALA A 140 9.44 8.04 -10.00
N ASN A 141 10.71 7.68 -9.71
CA ASN A 141 11.87 8.26 -10.39
C ASN A 141 12.27 7.53 -11.68
N ARG A 142 11.68 6.37 -11.98
CA ARG A 142 12.01 5.52 -13.15
C ARG A 142 10.95 5.57 -14.26
N ARG A 143 9.78 6.15 -14.00
CA ARG A 143 8.68 6.28 -14.96
C ARG A 143 8.29 7.76 -15.15
N ALA A 144 7.38 8.02 -16.09
CA ALA A 144 6.95 9.37 -16.45
C ALA A 144 6.16 10.10 -15.33
N MET A 145 5.56 9.36 -14.39
CA MET A 145 4.72 9.91 -13.32
C MET A 145 5.46 9.93 -11.99
N ARG A 146 5.35 11.05 -11.27
CA ARG A 146 5.89 11.25 -9.92
C ARG A 146 4.96 10.65 -8.88
N LEU A 147 5.47 10.46 -7.66
CA LEU A 147 4.70 9.95 -6.52
C LEU A 147 3.43 10.77 -6.26
N ALA A 148 3.53 12.10 -6.31
CA ALA A 148 2.40 13.01 -6.15
C ALA A 148 1.31 12.83 -7.21
N ASP A 149 1.68 12.39 -8.42
CA ASP A 149 0.71 12.12 -9.49
C ASP A 149 -0.09 10.86 -9.16
N TYR A 150 0.57 9.82 -8.64
CA TYR A 150 -0.10 8.60 -8.16
C TYR A 150 -1.01 8.88 -6.95
N GLU A 151 -0.57 9.72 -6.01
CA GLU A 151 -1.42 10.15 -4.91
C GLU A 151 -2.70 10.82 -5.41
N GLN A 152 -2.56 11.83 -6.27
CA GLN A 152 -3.70 12.57 -6.81
C GLN A 152 -4.60 11.65 -7.63
N MET A 153 -4.02 10.78 -8.46
CA MET A 153 -4.78 9.85 -9.28
C MET A 153 -5.55 8.84 -8.42
N GLY A 154 -4.92 8.27 -7.40
CA GLY A 154 -5.55 7.36 -6.45
C GLY A 154 -6.74 8.00 -5.74
N MET A 155 -6.58 9.20 -5.20
CA MET A 155 -7.69 9.97 -4.59
C MET A 155 -8.86 10.15 -5.56
N GLN A 156 -8.57 10.52 -6.82
CA GLN A 156 -9.61 10.74 -7.82
C GLN A 156 -10.32 9.46 -8.25
N LEU A 157 -9.59 8.34 -8.35
CA LEU A 157 -10.18 7.03 -8.66
C LEU A 157 -11.14 6.57 -7.55
N TYR A 158 -10.75 6.75 -6.28
CA TYR A 158 -11.64 6.47 -5.15
C TYR A 158 -12.87 7.39 -5.10
N LEU A 159 -12.72 8.70 -5.36
CA LEU A 159 -13.86 9.62 -5.46
C LEU A 159 -14.81 9.24 -6.59
N ARG A 160 -14.28 8.87 -7.76
CA ARG A 160 -15.10 8.40 -8.89
C ARG A 160 -15.80 7.09 -8.56
N HIS A 161 -15.12 6.16 -7.88
CA HIS A 161 -15.75 4.93 -7.39
C HIS A 161 -16.92 5.23 -6.45
N TYR A 162 -16.74 6.17 -5.52
CA TYR A 162 -17.82 6.60 -4.63
C TYR A 162 -18.97 7.28 -5.40
N ALA A 163 -18.67 8.15 -6.35
CA ALA A 163 -19.68 8.80 -7.17
C ALA A 163 -20.54 7.78 -7.96
N ALA A 164 -19.89 6.73 -8.48
CA ALA A 164 -20.55 5.67 -9.25
C ALA A 164 -21.35 4.68 -8.37
N THR A 165 -20.80 4.28 -7.22
CA THR A 165 -21.34 3.14 -6.44
C THR A 165 -21.98 3.54 -5.11
N ARG A 166 -21.77 4.77 -4.64
CA ARG A 166 -22.12 5.28 -3.31
C ARG A 166 -21.52 4.48 -2.14
N ARG A 167 -20.53 3.62 -2.38
CA ARG A 167 -19.84 2.85 -1.33
C ARG A 167 -18.90 3.74 -0.54
N SER A 168 -19.10 3.81 0.77
CA SER A 168 -18.36 4.71 1.68
C SER A 168 -16.85 4.57 1.61
N ILE A 169 -16.33 3.37 1.32
CA ILE A 169 -14.89 3.14 1.24
C ILE A 169 -14.19 4.05 0.22
N GLY A 170 -14.82 4.33 -0.93
CA GLY A 170 -14.27 5.26 -1.92
C GLY A 170 -14.20 6.70 -1.40
N HIS A 171 -15.19 7.12 -0.62
CA HIS A 171 -15.14 8.44 0.03
C HIS A 171 -14.04 8.50 1.09
N CYS A 172 -13.96 7.50 1.96
CA CYS A 172 -12.99 7.46 3.06
C CYS A 172 -11.55 7.43 2.51
N MET A 173 -11.27 6.50 1.59
CA MET A 173 -9.94 6.34 1.00
C MET A 173 -9.49 7.59 0.25
N ALA A 174 -10.39 8.30 -0.42
CA ALA A 174 -10.05 9.54 -1.10
C ALA A 174 -9.58 10.65 -0.15
N HIS A 175 -10.25 10.81 1.00
CA HIS A 175 -9.95 11.86 1.96
C HIS A 175 -8.75 11.53 2.84
N HIS A 176 -8.54 10.24 3.13
CA HIS A 176 -7.46 9.77 4.00
C HIS A 176 -6.28 9.17 3.24
N PHE A 177 -6.24 9.28 1.91
CA PHE A 177 -5.26 8.58 1.06
C PHE A 177 -3.82 8.71 1.58
N ARG A 178 -3.38 9.94 1.86
CA ARG A 178 -2.02 10.22 2.33
C ARG A 178 -1.75 9.67 3.72
N ASP A 179 -2.73 9.76 4.62
CA ASP A 179 -2.60 9.24 5.98
C ASP A 179 -2.48 7.72 5.96
N VAL A 180 -3.29 7.06 5.13
CA VAL A 180 -3.24 5.61 4.92
C VAL A 180 -1.88 5.19 4.37
N VAL A 181 -1.40 5.87 3.31
CA VAL A 181 -0.05 5.60 2.76
C VAL A 181 1.01 5.77 3.84
N ALA A 182 0.98 6.86 4.60
CA ALA A 182 1.99 7.12 5.64
C ALA A 182 1.97 6.04 6.73
N ILE A 183 0.80 5.69 7.24
CA ILE A 183 0.62 4.67 8.29
C ILE A 183 1.07 3.28 7.79
N SER A 184 0.68 2.92 6.56
CA SER A 184 1.08 1.65 5.95
C SER A 184 2.59 1.61 5.68
N ARG A 185 3.24 2.73 5.39
CA ARG A 185 4.70 2.79 5.26
C ARG A 185 5.41 2.62 6.60
N GLU A 186 4.91 3.26 7.66
CA GLU A 186 5.45 3.07 9.02
C GLU A 186 5.33 1.61 9.45
N CYS A 187 4.24 0.93 9.09
CA CYS A 187 4.06 -0.51 9.32
C CYS A 187 5.19 -1.36 8.70
N LEU A 188 5.74 -0.95 7.56
CA LEU A 188 6.79 -1.68 6.83
C LEU A 188 8.22 -1.31 7.26
N GLN A 189 8.43 -0.10 7.80
CA GLN A 189 9.76 0.36 8.22
C GLN A 189 10.24 -0.26 9.53
N ASP A 190 9.32 -0.70 10.38
CA ASP A 190 9.63 -1.41 11.61
C ASP A 190 9.73 -2.96 11.41
N MET A 191 9.92 -3.42 10.17
CA MET A 191 10.21 -4.81 9.82
C MET A 191 11.71 -4.98 9.59
#